data_AF-A0AAT9GPJ1-F1
#
_entry.id   AF-A0AAT9GPJ1-F1
#
_cell.length_a   1.000
_cell.length_b   1.000
_cell.length_c   1.000
_cell.angle_alpha   90.00
_cell.angle_beta   90.00
_cell.angle_gamma   90.00
#
_symmetry.space_group_name_H-M   'P 1'
#
loop_
_entity.id
_entity.type
_entity.pdbx_description
1 polymer ?
#
loop_
_entity_poly.entity_id
_entity_poly.type
_entity_poly.pdbx_seq_one_letter_code
_entity_poly.pdbx_strand_id
1 'polypeptide(L)'
;MNIFIFGLLPLLFIVDRLKIRKFRFLFNFHNLKVLLDDSTDINAYIIGNNLVITKGFLTLNKDEQKAILAHELAHVTLNHYNKLRSIIIISLGVSFLLFQFNIFISLIALIFAFLLQNYISKKQEIEADRLAYRVVGDLLKNVIYKYGDNEIGLFSTHPNADVRIKMLATT
;
A
#
# COMPACT_ATOMS: atom_id res chain seq x y z
N MET A 1 -13.95 25.92 20.02
CA MET A 1 -14.02 24.59 20.66
C MET A 1 -14.08 23.41 19.66
N ASN A 2 -14.48 23.61 18.39
CA ASN A 2 -14.66 22.50 17.42
C ASN A 2 -13.43 22.11 16.56
N ILE A 3 -12.36 22.92 16.54
CA ILE A 3 -11.14 22.62 15.77
C ILE A 3 -10.34 21.46 16.38
N PHE A 4 -10.32 21.34 17.71
CA PHE A 4 -9.57 20.31 18.41
C PHE A 4 -10.12 18.89 18.17
N ILE A 5 -11.44 18.75 18.05
CA ILE A 5 -12.09 17.46 17.77
C ILE A 5 -11.80 17.00 16.33
N PHE A 6 -11.77 17.94 15.37
CA PHE A 6 -11.50 17.62 13.95
C PHE A 6 -10.02 17.32 13.66
N GLY A 7 -9.09 17.89 14.41
CA GLY A 7 -7.68 17.50 14.34
C GLY A 7 -7.42 16.11 14.92
N LEU A 8 -8.19 15.69 15.92
CA LEU A 8 -7.99 14.42 16.62
C LEU A 8 -8.70 13.22 15.97
N LEU A 9 -9.81 13.42 15.27
CA LEU A 9 -10.58 12.33 14.67
C LEU A 9 -9.79 11.51 13.63
N PRO A 10 -9.03 12.12 12.69
CA PRO A 10 -8.13 11.38 11.81
C PRO A 10 -6.99 10.71 12.59
N LEU A 11 -6.56 11.34 13.68
CA LEU A 11 -5.53 10.81 14.57
C LEU A 11 -5.99 9.53 15.28
N LEU A 12 -7.26 9.40 15.67
CA LEU A 12 -7.81 8.16 16.24
C LEU A 12 -7.72 6.97 15.26
N PHE A 13 -7.94 7.19 13.97
CA PHE A 13 -7.73 6.16 12.93
C PHE A 13 -6.24 5.84 12.67
N ILE A 14 -5.34 6.75 13.06
CA ILE A 14 -3.89 6.58 12.94
C ILE A 14 -3.31 5.88 14.19
N VAL A 15 -3.84 6.16 15.39
CA VAL A 15 -3.28 5.72 16.67
C VAL A 15 -3.26 4.18 16.80
N ASP A 16 -4.30 3.48 16.37
CA ASP A 16 -4.31 2.00 16.38
C ASP A 16 -3.27 1.39 15.42
N ARG A 17 -2.77 2.16 14.45
CA ARG A 17 -1.68 1.75 13.55
C ARG A 17 -0.30 2.22 14.00
N LEU A 18 -0.19 3.03 15.06
CA LEU A 18 1.09 3.47 15.62
C LEU A 18 1.68 2.42 16.58
N LYS A 19 1.73 1.15 16.17
CA LYS A 19 2.81 0.30 16.67
C LYS A 19 4.09 0.89 16.09
N ILE A 20 4.88 1.56 16.92
CA ILE A 20 6.23 2.04 16.56
C ILE A 20 7.07 0.78 16.31
N ARG A 21 6.97 0.21 15.11
CA ARG A 21 7.79 -0.91 14.66
C ARG A 21 9.21 -0.37 14.50
N LYS A 22 10.14 -0.94 15.26
CA LYS A 22 11.56 -0.63 15.13
C LYS A 22 12.09 -1.35 13.90
N PHE A 23 12.41 -0.58 12.87
CA PHE A 23 13.09 -1.10 11.69
C PHE A 23 14.60 -1.04 11.88
N ARG A 24 15.31 -2.11 11.51
CA ARG A 24 16.77 -2.12 11.45
C ARG A 24 17.20 -1.76 10.04
N PHE A 25 18.11 -0.80 9.89
CA PHE A 25 18.68 -0.50 8.59
C PHE A 25 19.61 -1.63 8.14
N LEU A 26 19.51 -2.05 6.87
CA LEU A 26 20.40 -3.03 6.27
C LEU A 26 21.42 -2.36 5.36
N PHE A 27 20.97 -1.80 4.23
CA PHE A 27 21.81 -1.15 3.23
C PHE A 27 20.99 -0.20 2.34
N ASN A 28 21.67 0.59 1.52
CA ASN A 28 21.04 1.40 0.48
C ASN A 28 21.18 0.72 -0.88
N PHE A 29 20.13 0.77 -1.69
CA PHE A 29 20.11 0.29 -3.07
C PHE A 29 19.54 1.38 -3.98
N HIS A 30 20.39 2.02 -4.77
CA HIS A 30 20.06 3.27 -5.48
C HIS A 30 19.44 4.30 -4.52
N ASN A 31 18.22 4.76 -4.81
CA ASN A 31 17.49 5.74 -4.00
C ASN A 31 16.57 5.06 -2.96
N LEU A 32 16.71 3.76 -2.74
CA LEU A 32 15.94 2.99 -1.76
C LEU A 32 16.79 2.65 -0.53
N LYS A 33 16.21 2.86 0.64
CA LYS A 33 16.75 2.40 1.92
C LYS A 33 16.12 1.05 2.25
N VAL A 34 16.93 0.00 2.36
CA VAL A 34 16.45 -1.33 2.71
C VAL A 34 16.45 -1.50 4.22
N LEU A 35 15.29 -1.84 4.77
CA LEU A 35 15.01 -1.94 6.20
C LEU A 35 14.50 -3.34 6.53
N LEU A 36 14.89 -3.86 7.69
CA LEU A 36 14.42 -5.12 8.25
C LEU A 36 13.42 -4.87 9.38
N ASP A 37 12.25 -5.48 9.24
CA ASP A 37 11.25 -5.64 10.28
C ASP A 37 11.46 -7.00 10.97
N ASP A 38 11.52 -7.00 12.30
CA ASP A 38 11.75 -8.22 13.09
C ASP A 38 10.53 -9.19 13.07
N SER A 39 9.42 -8.86 12.38
CA SER A 39 8.25 -9.75 12.25
C SER A 39 8.55 -11.07 11.54
N THR A 40 7.92 -12.15 12.01
CA THR A 40 7.98 -13.49 11.41
C THR A 40 7.03 -13.66 10.22
N ASP A 41 6.08 -12.74 10.03
CA ASP A 41 5.16 -12.76 8.89
C ASP A 41 5.93 -12.63 7.58
N ILE A 42 5.51 -13.32 6.52
CA ILE A 42 6.10 -13.17 5.19
C ILE A 42 5.55 -11.90 4.55
N ASN A 43 6.37 -10.84 4.47
CA ASN A 43 5.94 -9.58 3.88
C ASN A 43 7.12 -8.74 3.37
N ALA A 44 6.88 -7.95 2.34
CA ALA A 44 7.73 -6.86 1.90
C ALA A 44 6.83 -5.71 1.43
N TYR A 45 7.23 -4.47 1.69
CA TYR A 45 6.42 -3.31 1.28
C TYR A 45 7.27 -2.04 1.11
N ILE A 46 6.78 -1.11 0.28
CA ILE A 46 7.38 0.21 0.07
C ILE A 46 6.70 1.29 0.93
N ILE A 47 7.49 2.05 1.70
CA ILE A 47 7.07 3.31 2.33
C ILE A 47 7.97 4.44 1.88
N GLY A 48 7.49 5.25 0.93
CA GLY A 48 8.27 6.30 0.31
C GLY A 48 9.49 5.72 -0.40
N ASN A 49 10.68 6.07 0.10
CA ASN A 49 11.96 5.56 -0.41
C ASN A 49 12.50 4.40 0.44
N ASN A 50 11.70 3.80 1.32
CA ASN A 50 12.13 2.68 2.14
C ASN A 50 11.49 1.39 1.62
N LEU A 51 12.33 0.41 1.29
CA LEU A 51 11.89 -0.97 1.10
C LEU A 51 12.03 -1.68 2.43
N VAL A 52 10.89 -2.10 3.00
CA VAL A 52 10.87 -2.87 4.24
C VAL A 52 10.66 -4.32 3.90
N ILE A 53 11.52 -5.19 4.41
CA ILE A 53 11.39 -6.64 4.36
C ILE A 53 11.25 -7.17 5.78
N THR A 54 10.46 -8.22 5.99
CA THR A 54 10.35 -8.88 7.29
C THR A 54 11.39 -10.00 7.44
N LYS A 55 11.59 -10.51 8.66
CA LYS A 55 12.35 -11.76 8.85
C LYS A 55 11.68 -12.94 8.15
N GLY A 56 10.34 -12.98 8.13
CA GLY A 56 9.59 -14.01 7.42
C GLY A 56 9.94 -14.05 5.93
N PHE A 57 10.08 -12.88 5.28
CA PHE A 57 10.49 -12.76 3.88
C PHE A 57 11.86 -13.43 3.60
N LEU A 58 12.80 -13.36 4.54
CA LEU A 58 14.13 -13.97 4.38
C LEU A 58 14.10 -15.50 4.34
N THR A 59 13.01 -16.13 4.79
CA THR A 59 12.86 -17.60 4.76
C THR A 59 12.39 -18.13 3.41
N LEU A 60 11.92 -17.25 2.53
CA LEU A 60 11.47 -17.60 1.17
C LEU A 60 12.63 -18.05 0.29
N ASN A 61 12.32 -18.86 -0.73
CA ASN A 61 13.31 -19.20 -1.75
C ASN A 61 13.62 -17.98 -2.65
N LYS A 62 14.72 -18.06 -3.42
CA LYS A 62 15.18 -16.94 -4.26
C LYS A 62 14.16 -16.50 -5.32
N ASP A 63 13.39 -17.42 -5.87
CA ASP A 63 12.41 -17.13 -6.91
C ASP A 63 11.18 -16.41 -6.33
N GLU A 64 10.72 -16.84 -5.14
CA GLU A 64 9.66 -16.19 -4.38
C GLU A 64 10.09 -14.77 -3.95
N GLN A 65 11.30 -14.62 -3.42
CA GLN A 65 11.85 -13.31 -3.08
C GLN A 65 11.91 -12.40 -4.30
N LYS A 66 12.38 -12.92 -5.44
CA LYS A 66 12.47 -12.18 -6.70
C LYS A 66 11.10 -11.71 -7.18
N ALA A 67 10.09 -12.57 -7.11
CA ALA A 67 8.73 -12.23 -7.53
C ALA A 67 8.08 -11.16 -6.65
N ILE A 68 8.20 -11.28 -5.33
CA ILE A 68 7.70 -10.26 -4.39
C ILE A 68 8.44 -8.93 -4.59
N LEU A 69 9.77 -8.95 -4.69
CA LEU A 69 10.54 -7.74 -4.91
C LEU A 69 10.22 -7.08 -6.26
N ALA A 70 9.96 -7.86 -7.30
CA ALA A 70 9.54 -7.30 -8.59
C ALA A 70 8.22 -6.54 -8.48
N HIS A 71 7.26 -7.03 -7.70
CA HIS A 71 6.00 -6.34 -7.39
C HIS A 71 6.25 -5.05 -6.59
N GLU A 72 7.04 -5.11 -5.51
CA GLU A 72 7.36 -3.91 -4.72
C GLU A 72 8.10 -2.84 -5.51
N LEU A 73 9.08 -3.24 -6.34
CA LEU A 73 9.81 -2.33 -7.21
C LEU A 73 8.94 -1.75 -8.33
N ALA A 74 7.87 -2.45 -8.74
CA ALA A 74 6.89 -1.90 -9.66
C ALA A 74 6.15 -0.70 -9.06
N HIS A 75 5.81 -0.73 -7.76
CA HIS A 75 5.23 0.44 -7.06
C HIS A 75 6.18 1.65 -7.05
N VAL A 76 7.48 1.41 -6.88
CA VAL A 76 8.51 2.45 -6.95
C VAL A 76 8.58 3.03 -8.36
N THR A 77 8.67 2.15 -9.36
CA THR A 77 8.82 2.52 -10.78
C THR A 77 7.62 3.34 -11.28
N LEU A 78 6.41 2.96 -10.86
CA LEU A 78 5.17 3.64 -11.24
C LEU A 78 4.82 4.83 -10.33
N ASN A 79 5.68 5.14 -9.36
CA ASN A 79 5.55 6.25 -8.42
C ASN A 79 4.20 6.23 -7.64
N HIS A 80 3.73 5.03 -7.27
CA HIS A 80 2.42 4.82 -6.64
C HIS A 80 2.28 5.53 -5.30
N TYR A 81 3.32 5.45 -4.46
CA TYR A 81 3.34 6.09 -3.14
C TYR A 81 3.11 7.60 -3.22
N ASN A 82 3.85 8.30 -4.08
CA ASN A 82 3.71 9.76 -4.19
C ASN A 82 2.38 10.17 -4.81
N LYS A 83 1.89 9.43 -5.82
CA LYS A 83 0.55 9.65 -6.40
C LYS A 83 -0.54 9.57 -5.34
N LEU A 84 -0.55 8.48 -4.56
CA LEU A 84 -1.56 8.28 -3.51
C LEU A 84 -1.42 9.33 -2.40
N ARG A 85 -0.18 9.66 -1.99
CA ARG A 85 0.09 10.73 -1.02
C ARG A 85 -0.45 12.08 -1.49
N SER A 86 -0.23 12.46 -2.75
CA SER A 86 -0.76 13.71 -3.30
C SER A 86 -2.28 13.74 -3.26
N ILE A 87 -2.95 12.63 -3.61
CA ILE A 87 -4.41 12.51 -3.53
C ILE A 87 -4.89 12.70 -2.09
N ILE A 88 -4.26 12.05 -1.11
CA ILE A 88 -4.59 12.20 0.32
C ILE A 88 -4.47 13.66 0.75
N ILE A 89 -3.35 14.33 0.43
CA ILE A 89 -3.11 15.73 0.81
C ILE A 89 -4.16 16.65 0.19
N ILE A 90 -4.45 16.48 -1.10
CA ILE A 90 -5.46 17.28 -1.81
C ILE A 90 -6.84 17.05 -1.20
N SER A 91 -7.23 15.80 -0.97
CA SER A 91 -8.51 15.45 -0.37
C SER A 91 -8.68 16.05 1.03
N LEU A 92 -7.66 15.96 1.88
CA LEU A 92 -7.69 16.56 3.21
C LEU A 92 -7.78 18.09 3.14
N GLY A 93 -7.05 18.72 2.21
CA GLY A 93 -7.13 20.16 1.97
C GLY A 93 -8.54 20.61 1.54
N VAL A 94 -9.16 19.89 0.60
CA VAL A 94 -10.54 20.16 0.16
C VAL A 94 -11.53 20.00 1.32
N SER A 95 -11.44 18.91 2.08
CA SER A 95 -12.31 18.70 3.25
C SER A 95 -12.13 19.81 4.29
N PHE A 96 -10.89 20.24 4.56
CA PHE A 96 -10.61 21.34 5.48
C PHE A 96 -11.21 22.67 5.02
N LEU A 97 -11.19 22.96 3.71
CA LEU A 97 -11.85 24.15 3.16
C LEU A 97 -13.38 24.07 3.30
N LEU A 98 -13.97 22.91 2.99
CA LEU A 98 -15.42 22.70 3.12
C LEU A 98 -15.91 22.78 4.57
N PHE A 99 -15.08 22.37 5.53
CA PHE A 99 -15.38 22.47 6.96
C PHE A 99 -15.66 23.92 7.40
N GLN A 100 -15.01 24.92 6.79
CA GLN A 100 -15.23 26.33 7.10
C GLN A 100 -16.66 26.79 6.77
N PHE A 101 -17.32 26.10 5.83
CA PHE A 101 -18.69 26.40 5.40
C PHE A 101 -19.71 25.50 6.07
N ASN A 102 -19.49 24.18 6.07
CA ASN A 102 -20.43 23.21 6.61
C ASN A 102 -19.74 21.89 7.00
N ILE A 103 -19.98 21.47 8.25
CA ILE A 103 -19.44 20.24 8.83
C ILE A 103 -19.87 18.97 8.09
N PHE A 104 -21.15 18.87 7.72
CA PHE A 104 -21.71 17.68 7.06
C PHE A 104 -21.14 17.52 5.66
N ILE A 105 -20.95 18.63 4.93
CA ILE A 105 -20.33 18.63 3.60
C ILE A 105 -18.88 18.16 3.69
N SER A 106 -18.12 18.63 4.70
CA SER A 106 -16.75 18.15 4.95
C SER A 106 -16.70 16.65 5.23
N LEU A 107 -17.63 16.11 6.03
CA LEU A 107 -17.67 14.68 6.35
C LEU A 107 -17.99 13.83 5.11
N ILE A 108 -18.95 14.26 4.29
CA ILE A 108 -19.27 13.61 3.02
C ILE A 108 -18.04 13.61 2.09
N ALA A 109 -17.32 14.73 2.02
CA ALA A 109 -16.09 14.82 1.22
C ALA A 109 -14.99 13.86 1.72
N LEU A 110 -14.84 13.68 3.03
CA LEU A 110 -13.88 12.71 3.60
C LEU A 110 -14.26 11.27 3.26
N ILE A 111 -15.54 10.91 3.34
CA ILE A 111 -16.03 9.58 2.95
C ILE A 111 -15.74 9.34 1.46
N PHE A 112 -16.07 10.31 0.61
CA PHE A 112 -15.79 10.21 -0.82
C PHE A 112 -14.29 10.09 -1.12
N ALA A 113 -13.47 10.88 -0.43
CA ALA A 113 -12.01 10.79 -0.54
C ALA A 113 -11.48 9.40 -0.15
N PHE A 114 -12.00 8.80 0.92
CA PHE A 114 -11.62 7.46 1.34
C PHE A 114 -11.99 6.40 0.27
N LEU A 115 -13.21 6.48 -0.29
CA LEU A 115 -13.63 5.58 -1.37
C LEU A 115 -12.75 5.74 -2.62
N LEU A 116 -12.43 6.97 -2.99
CA LEU A 116 -11.55 7.27 -4.13
C LEU A 116 -10.13 6.73 -3.90
N GLN A 117 -9.57 6.91 -2.70
CA GLN A 117 -8.26 6.37 -2.33
C GLN A 117 -8.23 4.84 -2.43
N ASN A 118 -9.26 4.15 -1.91
CA ASN A 118 -9.35 2.69 -2.00
C ASN A 118 -9.45 2.21 -3.45
N TYR A 119 -10.24 2.90 -4.29
CA TYR A 119 -10.33 2.59 -5.72
C TYR A 119 -8.98 2.73 -6.42
N ILE A 120 -8.27 3.82 -6.15
CA ILE A 120 -6.96 4.09 -6.75
C ILE A 120 -5.91 3.08 -6.25
N SER A 121 -5.91 2.75 -4.96
CA SER A 121 -5.00 1.73 -4.39
C SER A 121 -5.18 0.39 -5.13
N LYS A 122 -6.41 -0.08 -5.31
CA LYS A 122 -6.68 -1.34 -6.04
C LYS A 122 -6.20 -1.29 -7.49
N LYS A 123 -6.34 -0.14 -8.16
CA LYS A 123 -5.82 0.04 -9.53
C LYS A 123 -4.29 -0.03 -9.56
N GLN A 124 -3.63 0.57 -8.58
CA GLN A 124 -2.17 0.56 -8.45
C GLN A 124 -1.61 -0.85 -8.26
N GLU A 125 -2.29 -1.70 -7.48
CA GLU A 125 -1.92 -3.12 -7.31
C GLU A 125 -1.92 -3.88 -8.64
N ILE A 126 -2.94 -3.64 -9.48
CA ILE A 126 -3.06 -4.27 -10.80
C ILE A 126 -1.97 -3.78 -11.75
N GLU A 127 -1.66 -2.48 -11.71
CA GLU A 127 -0.57 -1.91 -12.51
C GLU A 127 0.79 -2.46 -12.08
N ALA A 128 1.02 -2.61 -10.78
CA ALA A 128 2.24 -3.19 -10.22
C ALA A 128 2.37 -4.68 -10.61
N ASP A 129 1.30 -5.47 -10.50
CA ASP A 129 1.27 -6.86 -10.93
C ASP A 129 1.59 -7.03 -12.40
N ARG A 130 1.00 -6.20 -13.27
CA ARG A 130 1.27 -6.26 -14.71
C ARG A 130 2.72 -5.96 -15.02
N LEU A 131 3.30 -4.95 -14.37
CA LEU A 131 4.70 -4.61 -14.60
C LEU A 131 5.63 -5.70 -14.05
N ALA A 132 5.38 -6.22 -12.86
CA ALA A 132 6.14 -7.30 -12.26
C ALA A 132 6.05 -8.59 -13.09
N TYR A 133 4.86 -8.94 -13.58
CA TYR A 133 4.64 -10.11 -14.44
C TYR A 133 5.47 -10.03 -15.73
N ARG A 134 5.62 -8.85 -16.33
CA ARG A 134 6.51 -8.69 -17.51
C ARG A 134 7.98 -8.95 -17.19
N VAL A 135 8.40 -8.83 -15.93
CA VAL A 135 9.79 -9.02 -15.48
C VAL A 135 10.06 -10.44 -15.01
N VAL A 136 9.12 -11.06 -14.28
CA VAL A 136 9.34 -12.38 -13.64
C VAL A 136 8.41 -13.49 -14.13
N GLY A 137 7.43 -13.18 -14.98
CA GLY A 137 6.51 -14.13 -15.56
C GLY A 137 5.71 -14.92 -14.50
N ASP A 138 5.62 -16.23 -14.71
CA ASP A 138 4.81 -17.14 -13.89
C ASP A 138 5.31 -17.27 -12.44
N LEU A 139 6.53 -16.83 -12.12
CA LEU A 139 6.99 -16.73 -10.73
C LEU A 139 6.06 -15.85 -9.89
N LEU A 140 5.55 -14.75 -10.47
CA LEU A 140 4.59 -13.89 -9.78
C LEU A 140 3.26 -14.60 -9.55
N LYS A 141 2.74 -15.32 -10.56
CA LYS A 141 1.50 -16.08 -10.41
C LYS A 141 1.62 -17.10 -9.28
N ASN A 142 2.73 -17.84 -9.23
CA ASN A 142 2.97 -18.85 -8.20
C ASN A 142 2.97 -18.24 -6.79
N VAL A 143 3.59 -17.07 -6.61
CA VAL A 143 3.56 -16.35 -5.33
C VAL A 143 2.15 -15.86 -4.99
N ILE A 144 1.41 -15.30 -5.96
CA ILE A 144 0.02 -14.85 -5.74
C ILE A 144 -0.88 -16.03 -5.35
N TYR A 145 -0.72 -17.20 -5.98
CA TYR A 145 -1.47 -18.40 -5.61
C TYR A 145 -1.11 -18.92 -4.21
N LYS A 146 0.17 -18.84 -3.83
CA LYS A 146 0.66 -19.42 -2.57
C LYS A 146 0.41 -18.53 -1.34
N TYR A 147 0.49 -17.21 -1.52
CA TYR A 147 0.45 -16.23 -0.43
C TYR A 147 -0.64 -15.17 -0.58
N GLY A 148 -1.36 -15.13 -1.70
CA GLY A 148 -2.43 -14.15 -1.91
C GLY A 148 -3.63 -14.46 -1.01
N ASP A 149 -4.13 -13.42 -0.34
CA ASP A 149 -5.34 -13.54 0.47
C ASP A 149 -6.58 -13.80 -0.40
N ASN A 150 -7.36 -14.79 0.02
CA ASN A 150 -8.68 -15.07 -0.55
C ASN A 150 -9.79 -14.20 0.08
N GLU A 151 -9.48 -13.44 1.13
CA GLU A 151 -10.48 -12.66 1.86
C GLU A 151 -10.72 -11.27 1.23
N ILE A 152 -11.99 -11.00 0.91
CA ILE A 152 -12.47 -9.71 0.39
C ILE A 152 -12.76 -8.78 1.58
N GLY A 153 -11.72 -8.13 2.11
CA GLY A 153 -11.88 -7.08 3.12
C GLY A 153 -12.10 -5.71 2.48
N LEU A 154 -13.07 -4.91 2.97
CA LEU A 154 -13.21 -3.48 2.63
C LEU A 154 -11.94 -2.65 2.97
N PHE A 155 -11.07 -3.19 3.83
CA PHE A 155 -9.82 -2.59 4.28
C PHE A 155 -8.55 -3.30 3.79
N SER A 156 -8.68 -4.34 2.94
CA SER A 156 -7.52 -4.97 2.30
C SER A 156 -6.96 -4.04 1.22
N THR A 157 -5.65 -3.75 1.31
CA THR A 157 -4.95 -2.93 0.31
C THR A 157 -4.74 -3.70 -1.00
N HIS A 158 -4.62 -5.02 -0.93
CA HIS A 158 -4.52 -5.90 -2.10
C HIS A 158 -5.89 -6.42 -2.54
N PRO A 159 -6.19 -6.40 -3.86
CA PRO A 159 -7.29 -7.16 -4.42
C PRO A 159 -7.11 -8.67 -4.15
N ASN A 160 -8.23 -9.40 -4.10
CA ASN A 160 -8.24 -10.85 -3.98
C ASN A 160 -7.36 -11.51 -5.06
N ALA A 161 -6.71 -12.63 -4.69
CA ALA A 161 -5.79 -13.37 -5.56
C ALA A 161 -6.39 -13.74 -6.93
N ASP A 162 -7.63 -14.22 -6.98
CA ASP A 162 -8.34 -14.60 -8.21
C ASP A 162 -8.54 -13.40 -9.15
N VAL A 163 -8.85 -12.24 -8.59
CA VAL A 163 -9.01 -10.99 -9.35
C VAL A 163 -7.67 -10.61 -9.99
N ARG A 164 -6.58 -10.68 -9.22
CA ARG A 164 -5.22 -10.37 -9.70
C ARG A 164 -4.82 -11.30 -10.84
N ILE A 165 -5.02 -12.61 -10.68
CA ILE A 165 -4.69 -13.61 -11.69
C ILE A 165 -5.52 -13.42 -12.96
N LYS A 166 -6.84 -13.21 -12.84
CA LYS A 166 -7.71 -12.95 -14.00
C LYS A 166 -7.27 -11.70 -14.78
N MET A 167 -6.80 -10.68 -14.08
CA MET A 167 -6.30 -9.44 -14.69
C MET A 167 -4.92 -9.58 -15.33
N LEU A 168 -4.14 -10.59 -14.94
CA LEU A 168 -2.89 -10.98 -15.60
C LEU A 168 -3.12 -11.84 -16.84
N ALA A 169 -4.23 -12.59 -16.91
CA ALA A 169 -4.58 -13.43 -18.07
C ALA A 169 -5.20 -12.65 -19.25
N THR A 170 -5.52 -11.37 -19.06
CA THR A 170 -6.20 -10.50 -20.04
C THR A 170 -5.26 -9.52 -20.75
N THR A 171 -3.95 -9.69 -20.59
CA THR A 171 -2.89 -8.94 -21.29
C THR A 171 -2.20 -9.80 -22.32
#